data_AF-A0A1F6FGA2-F1
#
_entry.id   AF-A0A1F6FGA2-F1
#
_cell.length_a   1.000
_cell.length_b   1.000
_cell.length_c   1.000
_cell.angle_alpha   90.00
_cell.angle_beta   90.00
_cell.angle_gamma   90.00
#
_symmetry.space_group_name_H-M   'P 1'
#
loop_
_entity.id
_entity.type
_entity.pdbx_description
1 polymer ?
#
loop_
_entity_poly.entity_id
_entity_poly.type
_entity_poly.pdbx_seq_one_letter_code
_entity_poly.pdbx_strand_id
1 'polypeptide(L)'
;MRRLNLFAGSAAAMLLSPMVALAQIATSGGGGQFETLLRNIIEFTNEVLIPFIIGIGFLVFVWGMFKFFIVGGANDDAKEQGKSLMIYATLGFLLIIVFWGVVNLLASSTGLEGDTLDNIPQVGGL
;
A
#
# COMPACT_ATOMS: atom_id res chain seq x y z
N MET A 1 -6.46 25.65 -54.44
CA MET A 1 -6.50 26.25 -53.07
C MET A 1 -6.95 25.24 -51.99
N ARG A 2 -6.67 23.92 -52.10
CA ARG A 2 -7.10 22.89 -51.11
C ARG A 2 -5.99 22.43 -50.14
N ARG A 3 -4.75 22.90 -50.31
CA ARG A 3 -3.56 22.41 -49.60
C ARG A 3 -3.20 23.22 -48.35
N LEU A 4 -3.85 24.37 -48.16
CA LEU A 4 -3.59 25.29 -47.06
C LEU A 4 -4.34 24.90 -45.78
N ASN A 5 -5.55 24.34 -45.90
CA ASN A 5 -6.35 23.88 -44.75
C ASN A 5 -5.78 22.63 -44.07
N LEU A 6 -4.84 21.92 -44.71
CA LEU A 6 -4.17 20.74 -44.17
C LEU A 6 -3.10 21.11 -43.13
N PHE A 7 -2.41 22.25 -43.32
CA PHE A 7 -1.43 22.77 -42.36
C PHE A 7 -2.07 23.47 -41.15
N ALA A 8 -3.27 24.05 -41.34
CA ALA A 8 -4.04 24.62 -40.24
C ALA A 8 -4.52 23.53 -39.24
N GLY A 9 -4.87 22.34 -39.75
CA GLY A 9 -5.26 21.20 -38.91
C GLY A 9 -4.11 20.63 -38.07
N SER A 10 -2.88 20.57 -38.61
CA SER A 10 -1.71 20.08 -37.87
C SER A 10 -1.25 21.03 -36.77
N ALA A 11 -1.35 22.34 -36.99
CA ALA A 11 -1.01 23.34 -35.97
C ALA A 11 -1.97 23.29 -34.77
N ALA A 12 -3.26 23.07 -35.01
CA ALA A 12 -4.25 22.88 -33.95
C ALA A 12 -3.97 21.59 -33.14
N ALA A 13 -3.55 20.51 -33.79
CA ALA A 13 -3.18 19.26 -33.11
C ALA A 13 -1.91 19.42 -32.25
N MET A 14 -0.92 20.20 -32.71
CA MET A 14 0.30 20.49 -31.95
C MET A 14 0.04 21.42 -30.74
N LEU A 15 -0.92 22.34 -30.84
CA LEU A 15 -1.29 23.21 -29.72
C LEU A 15 -2.12 22.48 -28.64
N LEU A 16 -2.77 21.38 -29.01
CA LEU A 16 -3.52 20.51 -28.10
C LEU A 16 -2.67 19.37 -27.50
N SER A 17 -1.43 19.18 -27.97
CA SER A 17 -0.53 18.12 -27.48
C SER A 17 -0.24 18.21 -25.96
N PRO A 18 -0.13 19.38 -25.31
CA PRO A 18 0.03 19.45 -23.86
C PRO A 18 -1.24 19.00 -23.12
N MET A 19 -2.42 19.23 -23.71
CA MET A 19 -3.70 18.84 -23.13
C MET A 19 -3.92 17.32 -23.21
N VAL A 20 -3.44 16.69 -24.29
CA VAL A 20 -3.44 15.22 -24.44
C VAL A 20 -2.41 14.56 -23.53
N ALA A 21 -1.25 15.18 -23.30
CA ALA A 21 -0.25 14.70 -22.33
C ALA A 21 -0.79 14.71 -20.89
N LEU A 22 -1.60 15.71 -20.52
CA LEU A 22 -2.31 15.72 -19.22
C LEU A 22 -3.46 14.69 -19.14
N ALA A 23 -4.00 14.24 -20.28
CA ALA A 23 -5.05 13.22 -20.35
C ALA A 23 -4.51 11.78 -20.45
N GLN A 24 -3.18 11.58 -20.44
CA GLN A 24 -2.53 10.27 -20.55
C GLN A 24 -2.68 9.38 -19.30
N ILE A 25 -3.83 9.44 -18.64
CA ILE A 25 -4.18 8.56 -17.51
C ILE A 25 -4.45 7.10 -17.96
N ALA A 26 -4.44 6.82 -19.28
CA ALA A 26 -4.91 5.54 -19.81
C ALA A 26 -4.19 5.04 -21.09
N THR A 27 -2.86 5.13 -21.18
CA THR A 27 -2.11 4.56 -22.34
C THR A 27 -1.23 3.35 -22.00
N SER A 28 -1.18 2.97 -20.73
CA SER A 28 -0.72 1.65 -20.27
C SER A 28 -1.85 1.06 -19.44
N GLY A 29 -2.09 -0.25 -19.50
CA GLY A 29 -3.21 -0.92 -18.81
C GLY A 29 -3.27 -0.82 -17.27
N GLY A 30 -2.55 0.11 -16.66
CA GLY A 30 -2.64 0.49 -15.25
C GLY A 30 -3.00 1.97 -15.10
N GLY A 31 -3.81 2.30 -14.08
CA GLY A 31 -4.45 3.57 -13.75
C GLY A 31 -3.56 4.79 -13.49
N GLY A 32 -2.50 4.97 -14.28
CA GLY A 32 -1.68 6.18 -14.38
C GLY A 32 -0.96 6.57 -13.08
N GLN A 33 -0.74 7.88 -12.91
CA GLN A 33 -0.04 8.43 -11.74
C GLN A 33 -0.72 8.09 -10.41
N PHE A 34 -2.05 7.96 -10.41
CA PHE A 34 -2.80 7.60 -9.20
C PHE A 34 -2.50 6.16 -8.76
N GLU A 35 -2.42 5.21 -9.70
CA GLU A 35 -1.99 3.85 -9.39
C GLU A 35 -0.57 3.83 -8.82
N THR A 36 0.36 4.60 -9.40
CA THR A 36 1.73 4.70 -8.87
C THR A 36 1.74 5.23 -7.43
N LEU A 37 0.94 6.25 -7.11
CA LEU A 37 0.83 6.76 -5.75
C LEU A 37 0.28 5.69 -4.79
N LEU A 38 -0.77 4.97 -5.18
CA LEU A 38 -1.34 3.89 -4.36
C LEU A 38 -0.34 2.75 -4.13
N ARG A 39 0.38 2.33 -5.18
CA ARG A 39 1.43 1.31 -5.07
C ARG A 39 2.53 1.73 -4.11
N ASN A 40 3.02 2.97 -4.24
CA ASN A 40 4.06 3.50 -3.35
C ASN A 40 3.60 3.55 -1.88
N ILE A 41 2.32 3.90 -1.62
CA ILE A 41 1.77 3.91 -0.26
C ILE A 41 1.69 2.49 0.30
N ILE A 42 1.26 1.52 -0.51
CA ILE A 42 1.18 0.11 -0.11
C ILE A 42 2.59 -0.45 0.16
N GLU A 43 3.54 -0.23 -0.74
CA GLU A 43 4.94 -0.65 -0.59
C GLU A 43 5.58 -0.04 0.66
N PHE A 44 5.44 1.27 0.86
CA PHE A 44 5.94 1.93 2.08
C PHE A 44 5.29 1.36 3.35
N THR A 45 3.98 1.09 3.30
CA THR A 45 3.27 0.52 4.45
C THR A 45 3.81 -0.88 4.79
N ASN A 46 4.04 -1.71 3.77
CA ASN A 46 4.50 -3.10 3.90
C ASN A 46 5.95 -3.21 4.34
N GLU A 47 6.82 -2.41 3.73
CA GLU A 47 8.26 -2.52 3.93
C GLU A 47 8.76 -1.71 5.13
N VAL A 48 8.06 -0.63 5.48
CA VAL A 48 8.52 0.29 6.51
C VAL A 48 7.55 0.34 7.68
N LEU A 49 6.29 0.73 7.45
CA LEU A 49 5.37 1.07 8.53
C LEU A 49 5.01 -0.13 9.41
N ILE A 50 4.64 -1.26 8.81
CA ILE A 50 4.23 -2.46 9.55
C ILE A 50 5.40 -3.06 10.34
N PRO A 51 6.58 -3.32 9.75
CA PRO A 51 7.75 -3.79 10.50
C PRO A 51 8.13 -2.84 11.64
N PHE A 52 8.02 -1.53 11.41
CA PHE A 52 8.30 -0.52 12.43
C PHE A 52 7.33 -0.59 13.62
N ILE A 53 6.03 -0.69 13.37
CA ILE A 53 5.01 -0.81 14.43
C ILE A 53 5.19 -2.12 15.20
N ILE A 54 5.48 -3.23 14.51
CA ILE A 54 5.77 -4.52 15.16
C ILE A 54 7.02 -4.40 16.03
N GLY A 55 8.06 -3.72 15.56
CA GLY A 55 9.27 -3.45 16.33
C GLY A 55 9.00 -2.66 17.61
N ILE A 56 8.19 -1.60 17.54
CA ILE A 56 7.77 -0.83 18.73
C ILE A 56 6.93 -1.71 19.66
N GLY A 57 5.96 -2.44 19.13
CA GLY A 57 5.14 -3.36 19.92
C GLY A 57 5.99 -4.39 20.65
N PHE A 58 7.04 -4.89 20.00
CA PHE A 58 7.97 -5.84 20.60
C PHE A 58 8.76 -5.22 21.75
N LEU A 59 9.26 -3.99 21.57
CA LEU A 59 9.93 -3.25 22.64
C LEU A 59 9.00 -3.03 23.84
N VAL A 60 7.74 -2.64 23.60
CA VAL A 60 6.73 -2.46 24.66
C VAL A 60 6.42 -3.78 25.36
N PHE A 61 6.31 -4.87 24.62
CA PHE A 61 6.11 -6.21 25.17
C PHE A 61 7.26 -6.62 26.09
N VAL A 62 8.51 -6.47 25.62
CA VAL A 62 9.71 -6.74 26.42
C VAL A 62 9.78 -5.85 27.65
N TRP A 63 9.43 -4.57 27.53
CA TRP A 63 9.35 -3.66 28.67
C TRP A 63 8.30 -4.10 29.70
N GLY A 64 7.13 -4.55 29.25
CA GLY A 64 6.10 -5.14 30.10
C GLY A 64 6.60 -6.37 30.84
N MET A 65 7.36 -7.23 30.16
CA MET A 65 7.98 -8.42 30.72
C MET A 65 9.04 -8.07 31.79
N PHE A 66 9.89 -7.07 31.52
CA PHE A 66 10.84 -6.53 32.51
C PHE A 66 10.12 -6.02 33.77
N LYS A 67 9.04 -5.23 33.61
CA LYS A 67 8.23 -4.75 34.73
C LYS A 67 7.60 -5.90 35.52
N PHE A 68 7.04 -6.89 34.81
CA PHE A 68 6.32 -8.00 35.44
C PHE A 68 7.26 -8.93 36.23
N PHE A 69 8.38 -9.35 35.64
CA PHE A 69 9.25 -10.36 36.23
C PHE A 69 10.37 -9.82 37.10
N ILE A 70 10.95 -8.66 36.78
CA ILE A 70 12.11 -8.14 37.51
C ILE A 70 11.65 -7.17 38.61
N VAL A 71 10.85 -6.17 38.26
CA VAL A 71 10.39 -5.14 39.22
C VAL A 71 9.21 -5.64 40.05
N GLY A 72 8.33 -6.45 39.44
CA GLY A 72 7.14 -7.00 40.06
C GLY A 72 7.38 -8.02 41.19
N GLY A 73 8.63 -8.43 41.44
CA GLY A 73 8.99 -9.28 42.58
C GLY A 73 8.95 -8.55 43.93
N ALA A 74 9.03 -7.22 43.93
CA ALA A 74 9.03 -6.39 45.14
C ALA A 74 7.85 -5.40 45.21
N ASN A 75 7.04 -5.31 44.16
CA ASN A 75 5.92 -4.36 44.07
C ASN A 75 4.79 -4.93 43.18
N ASP A 76 3.61 -5.16 43.77
CA ASP A 76 2.44 -5.70 43.08
C ASP A 76 1.88 -4.75 42.00
N ASP A 77 2.01 -3.42 42.17
CA ASP A 77 1.56 -2.44 41.18
C ASP A 77 2.40 -2.52 39.89
N ALA A 78 3.71 -2.73 40.03
CA ALA A 78 4.61 -2.86 38.89
C ALA A 78 4.32 -4.15 38.11
N LYS A 79 3.91 -5.21 38.81
CA LYS A 79 3.48 -6.48 38.24
C LYS A 79 2.18 -6.30 37.45
N GLU A 80 1.17 -5.64 38.02
CA GLU A 80 -0.08 -5.41 37.30
C GLU A 80 0.12 -4.55 36.03
N GLN A 81 0.92 -3.48 36.12
CA GLN A 81 1.27 -2.66 34.97
C GLN A 81 2.04 -3.44 33.90
N GLY A 82 3.01 -4.27 34.30
CA GLY A 82 3.76 -5.12 33.36
C GLY A 82 2.86 -6.11 32.62
N LYS A 83 1.93 -6.74 33.35
CA LYS A 83 0.91 -7.63 32.78
C LYS A 83 0.03 -6.91 31.75
N SER A 84 -0.44 -5.72 32.12
CA SER A 84 -1.29 -4.89 31.26
C SER A 84 -0.56 -4.51 29.96
N LEU A 85 0.70 -4.08 30.04
CA LEU A 85 1.52 -3.76 28.87
C LEU A 85 1.72 -4.96 27.93
N MET A 86 2.00 -6.15 28.47
CA MET A 86 2.12 -7.37 27.66
C MET A 86 0.81 -7.71 26.95
N ILE A 87 -0.33 -7.57 27.63
CA ILE A 87 -1.65 -7.82 27.04
C ILE A 87 -1.92 -6.83 25.90
N TYR A 88 -1.70 -5.54 26.12
CA TYR A 88 -1.93 -4.53 25.07
C TYR A 88 -1.01 -4.71 23.86
N ALA A 89 0.26 -5.05 24.07
CA ALA A 89 1.17 -5.33 22.97
C ALA A 89 0.74 -6.58 22.19
N THR A 90 0.31 -7.64 22.88
CA THR A 90 -0.19 -8.87 22.25
C THR A 90 -1.47 -8.61 21.46
N LEU A 91 -2.41 -7.84 22.01
CA LEU A 91 -3.61 -7.42 21.29
C LEU A 91 -3.26 -6.58 20.06
N GLY A 92 -2.27 -5.69 20.16
CA GLY A 92 -1.75 -4.92 19.02
C GLY A 92 -1.24 -5.83 17.90
N PHE A 93 -0.45 -6.84 18.22
CA PHE A 93 0.02 -7.83 17.24
C PHE A 93 -1.12 -8.61 16.60
N LEU A 94 -2.10 -9.04 17.41
CA LEU A 94 -3.25 -9.77 16.91
C LEU A 94 -4.07 -8.92 15.93
N LEU A 95 -4.29 -7.63 16.23
CA LEU A 95 -4.99 -6.72 15.33
C LEU A 95 -4.27 -6.57 13.99
N ILE A 96 -2.93 -6.44 13.99
CA ILE A 96 -2.15 -6.34 12.76
C ILE A 96 -2.31 -7.61 11.92
N ILE A 97 -2.19 -8.79 12.54
CA ILE A 97 -2.31 -10.08 11.86
C ILE A 97 -3.72 -10.27 11.30
N VAL A 98 -4.76 -9.97 12.08
CA VAL A 98 -6.16 -10.11 11.65
C VAL A 98 -6.46 -9.14 10.51
N PHE A 99 -6.04 -7.88 10.61
CA PHE A 99 -6.23 -6.90 9.56
C PHE A 99 -5.58 -7.35 8.24
N TRP A 100 -4.33 -7.80 8.29
CA TRP A 100 -3.63 -8.32 7.11
C TRP A 100 -4.22 -9.61 6.57
N GLY A 101 -4.64 -10.53 7.45
CA GLY A 101 -5.31 -11.75 7.05
C GLY A 101 -6.59 -11.47 6.27
N VAL A 102 -7.38 -10.49 6.73
CA VAL A 102 -8.60 -10.06 6.02
C VAL A 102 -8.27 -9.37 4.70
N VAL A 103 -7.30 -8.47 4.66
CA VAL A 103 -6.87 -7.81 3.41
C VAL A 103 -6.41 -8.85 2.38
N ASN A 104 -5.60 -9.83 2.80
CA ASN A 104 -5.13 -10.90 1.94
C ASN A 104 -6.26 -11.82 1.47
N LEU A 105 -7.22 -12.12 2.35
CA LEU A 105 -8.41 -12.90 2.00
C LEU A 105 -9.27 -12.17 0.95
N LEU A 106 -9.44 -10.86 1.08
CA LEU A 106 -10.19 -10.07 0.10
C LEU A 106 -9.44 -9.98 -1.23
N ALA A 107 -8.12 -9.73 -1.20
CA ALA A 107 -7.29 -9.68 -2.40
C ALA A 107 -7.31 -11.01 -3.18
N SER A 108 -7.14 -12.13 -2.48
CA SER A 108 -7.20 -13.48 -3.09
C SER A 108 -8.60 -13.81 -3.63
N SER A 109 -9.66 -13.44 -2.91
CA SER A 109 -11.05 -13.74 -3.33
C SER A 109 -11.53 -12.95 -4.55
N THR A 110 -10.92 -11.79 -4.83
CA THR A 110 -11.33 -10.89 -5.93
C THR A 110 -10.57 -11.15 -7.22
N GLY A 111 -9.63 -12.11 -7.23
CA GLY A 111 -8.80 -12.41 -8.40
C GLY A 111 -7.71 -11.35 -8.65
N LEU A 112 -7.49 -10.43 -7.72
CA LEU A 112 -6.45 -9.39 -7.80
C LEU A 112 -5.05 -9.95 -7.50
N GLU A 113 -4.96 -11.22 -7.10
CA GLU A 113 -3.72 -11.95 -6.90
C GLU A 113 -3.21 -12.49 -8.24
N GLY A 114 -2.54 -11.63 -9.04
CA GLY A 114 -1.75 -12.08 -10.19
C GLY A 114 -2.04 -11.48 -11.56
N ASP A 115 -2.81 -10.39 -11.68
CA ASP A 115 -3.04 -9.74 -12.98
C ASP A 115 -1.79 -8.99 -13.49
N THR A 116 -0.79 -9.72 -13.97
CA THR A 116 -0.20 -9.36 -15.25
C THR A 116 -1.29 -9.61 -16.28
N LEU A 117 -1.97 -8.55 -16.73
CA LEU A 117 -2.85 -8.60 -17.89
C LEU A 117 -1.99 -8.86 -19.16
N ASP A 118 -1.39 -10.04 -19.26
CA ASP A 118 -0.58 -10.54 -20.38
C ASP A 118 -1.47 -11.25 -21.42
N ASN A 119 -2.71 -10.76 -21.59
CA ASN A 119 -3.63 -11.26 -22.60
C ASN A 119 -4.70 -10.23 -22.97
N ILE A 120 -4.27 -9.05 -23.42
CA ILE A 120 -5.13 -8.28 -24.32
C ILE A 120 -5.02 -8.89 -25.72
N PRO A 121 -6.14 -9.17 -26.42
CA PRO A 121 -6.10 -9.66 -27.78
C PRO A 121 -5.35 -8.67 -28.68
N GLN A 122 -4.16 -9.05 -29.14
CA GLN A 122 -3.50 -8.37 -30.25
C GLN A 122 -4.25 -8.75 -31.52
N VAL A 123 -5.08 -7.83 -32.02
CA VAL A 123 -5.65 -7.96 -33.36
C VAL A 123 -4.51 -7.85 -34.37
N GLY A 124 -4.06 -9.02 -34.83
CA GLY A 124 -3.47 -9.26 -36.14
C GLY A 124 -2.21 -8.47 -36.48
N GLY A 125 -1.07 -9.17 -36.49
CA GLY A 125 0.06 -8.74 -37.31
C GLY A 125 -0.37 -8.64 -38.78
N LEU A 126 -0.39 -7.42 -39.29
CA LEU A 126 -0.11 -7.02 -40.67
C LEU A 126 0.66 -5.69 -40.61
#